data_AF-A0A371QQW5-F1
#
_entry.id   AF-A0A371QQW5-F1
#
_cell.length_a   1.000
_cell.length_b   1.000
_cell.length_c   1.000
_cell.angle_alpha   90.00
_cell.angle_beta   90.00
_cell.angle_gamma   90.00
#
_symmetry.space_group_name_H-M   'P 1'
#
loop_
_entity.id
_entity.type
_entity.pdbx_description
1 polymer ?
#
loop_
_entity_poly.entity_id
_entity_poly.type
_entity_poly.pdbx_seq_one_letter_code
_entity_poly.pdbx_strand_id
1 'polypeptide(L)'
;MMSFKQHENLLEEFVNDFAEGKLSKAELQSFSELQEQDSELQRYARSGMRARKNLRRLPKIGCRPGFDQRMAAKFALELEREVQVANRSMRAKKSSIADVSTSFS
;
A
#
# COMPACT_ATOMS: atom_id res chain seq x y z
N MET A 1 2.34 -22.75 8.46
CA MET A 1 2.67 -21.78 7.37
C MET A 1 2.17 -20.39 7.76
N MET A 2 2.96 -19.59 8.50
CA MET A 2 2.65 -18.18 8.82
C MET A 2 3.91 -17.27 8.78
N SER A 3 5.07 -17.79 8.36
CA SER A 3 6.37 -17.11 8.54
C SER A 3 6.67 -16.03 7.49
N PHE A 4 6.25 -16.20 6.23
CA PHE A 4 6.67 -15.30 5.14
C PHE A 4 6.07 -13.88 5.24
N LYS A 5 4.83 -13.74 5.75
CA LYS A 5 4.18 -12.42 5.88
C LYS A 5 4.76 -11.55 6.99
N GLN A 6 5.36 -12.15 8.02
CA GLN A 6 6.00 -11.40 9.10
C GLN A 6 7.26 -10.69 8.62
N HIS A 7 8.05 -11.34 7.75
CA HIS A 7 9.28 -10.77 7.22
C HIS A 7 9.03 -9.66 6.19
N GLU A 8 7.99 -9.77 5.37
CA GLU A 8 7.58 -8.69 4.46
C GLU A 8 7.16 -7.43 5.24
N ASN A 9 6.37 -7.59 6.30
CA ASN A 9 5.98 -6.48 7.17
C ASN A 9 7.20 -5.79 7.83
N LEU A 10 8.20 -6.55 8.26
CA LEU A 10 9.40 -6.02 8.89
C LEU A 10 10.23 -5.15 7.93
N LEU A 11 10.38 -5.59 6.68
CA LEU A 11 11.10 -4.82 5.67
C LEU A 11 10.34 -3.54 5.30
N GLU A 12 9.02 -3.63 5.14
CA GLU A 12 8.17 -2.46 4.89
C GLU A 12 8.22 -1.45 6.04
N GLU A 13 8.15 -1.93 7.29
CA GLU A 13 8.25 -1.09 8.49
C GLU A 13 9.61 -0.40 8.57
N PHE A 14 10.70 -1.11 8.28
CA PHE A 14 12.05 -0.56 8.24
C PHE A 14 12.25 0.48 7.12
N VAL A 15 11.69 0.24 5.92
CA VAL A 15 11.69 1.21 4.80
C VAL A 15 10.87 2.45 5.15
N ASN A 16 9.75 2.27 5.86
CA ASN A 16 8.94 3.38 6.35
C ASN A 16 9.72 4.21 7.38
N ASP A 17 10.35 3.59 8.36
CA ASP A 17 11.17 4.28 9.36
C ASP A 17 12.34 5.03 8.73
N PHE A 18 12.96 4.46 7.70
CA PHE A 18 13.94 5.17 6.87
C PHE A 18 13.34 6.41 6.21
N ALA A 19 12.19 6.28 5.53
CA ALA A 19 11.52 7.39 4.86
C ALA A 19 11.00 8.46 5.84
N GLU A 20 10.75 8.10 7.10
CA GLU A 20 10.35 9.01 8.16
C GLU A 20 11.54 9.65 8.90
N GLY A 21 12.77 9.17 8.67
CA GLY A 21 13.97 9.64 9.35
C GLY A 21 14.05 9.19 10.82
N LYS A 22 13.46 8.05 11.14
CA LYS A 22 13.36 7.49 12.49
C LYS A 22 14.46 6.47 12.83
N LEU A 23 15.17 5.98 11.81
CA LEU A 23 16.27 5.05 12.02
C LEU A 23 17.38 5.71 12.84
N SER A 24 17.94 4.93 13.77
CA SER A 24 19.16 5.29 14.48
C SER A 24 20.36 5.36 13.53
N LYS A 25 21.46 5.95 14.00
CA LYS A 25 22.69 6.07 13.21
C LYS A 25 23.25 4.71 12.76
N ALA A 26 23.17 3.70 13.63
CA ALA A 26 23.63 2.35 13.31
C ALA A 26 22.72 1.69 12.26
N GLU A 27 21.40 1.81 12.42
CA GLU A 27 20.43 1.26 11.47
C GLU A 27 20.54 1.93 10.10
N LEU A 28 20.76 3.25 10.04
CA LEU A 28 21.02 3.97 8.79
C LEU A 28 22.26 3.44 8.07
N GLN A 29 23.33 3.17 8.81
CA GLN A 29 24.57 2.62 8.25
C GLN A 29 24.31 1.24 7.66
N SER A 30 23.72 0.32 8.44
CA SER A 30 23.38 -1.02 7.96
C SER A 30 22.40 -0.99 6.78
N PHE A 31 21.44 -0.07 6.79
CA PHE A 31 20.49 0.06 5.68
C PHE A 31 21.14 0.59 4.41
N SER A 32 22.08 1.54 4.53
CA SER A 32 22.85 2.04 3.39
C SER A 32 23.66 0.91 2.74
N GLU A 33 24.31 0.08 3.57
CA GLU A 33 25.07 -1.09 3.10
C GLU A 33 24.17 -2.10 2.38
N LEU A 34 22.97 -2.35 2.91
CA LEU A 34 21.98 -3.23 2.26
C LEU A 34 21.46 -2.66 0.92
N GLN A 35 21.25 -1.35 0.83
CA GLN A 35 20.83 -0.70 -0.42
C GLN A 35 21.88 -0.77 -1.53
N GLU A 36 23.17 -0.86 -1.20
CA GLU A 36 24.24 -1.05 -2.17
C GLU A 36 24.24 -2.46 -2.77
N GLN A 37 23.76 -3.44 -2.01
CA GLN A 37 23.75 -4.85 -2.40
C GLN A 37 22.43 -5.26 -3.09
N ASP A 38 21.30 -4.63 -2.74
CA ASP A 38 19.97 -4.97 -3.27
C ASP A 38 19.30 -3.80 -4.00
N SER A 39 19.19 -3.92 -5.32
CA SER A 39 18.56 -2.93 -6.20
C SER A 39 17.04 -2.80 -6.01
N GLU A 40 16.34 -3.87 -5.60
CA GLU A 40 14.91 -3.81 -5.29
C GLU A 40 14.72 -3.00 -4.00
N LEU A 41 15.52 -3.26 -2.96
CA LEU A 41 15.47 -2.51 -1.71
C LEU A 41 15.74 -1.02 -1.93
N GLN A 42 16.73 -0.69 -2.78
CA GLN A 42 17.01 0.69 -3.18
C GLN A 42 15.78 1.33 -3.88
N ARG A 43 15.09 0.58 -4.75
CA ARG A 43 13.86 1.06 -5.41
C ARG A 43 12.74 1.31 -4.40
N TYR A 44 12.53 0.41 -3.45
CA TYR A 44 11.54 0.57 -2.38
C TYR A 44 11.82 1.80 -1.52
N ALA A 45 13.05 1.98 -1.06
CA ALA A 45 13.44 3.15 -0.26
C ALA A 45 13.21 4.48 -0.99
N ARG A 46 13.59 4.56 -2.27
CA ARG A 46 13.32 5.75 -3.11
C ARG A 46 11.81 6.00 -3.27
N SER A 47 11.03 4.94 -3.41
CA SER A 47 9.58 5.02 -3.55
C SER A 47 8.92 5.51 -2.26
N GLY A 48 9.35 5.01 -1.10
CA GLY A 48 8.94 5.48 0.23
C GLY A 48 9.23 6.97 0.44
N MET A 49 10.44 7.43 0.10
CA MET A 49 10.78 8.85 0.17
C MET A 49 9.91 9.73 -0.76
N ARG A 50 9.61 9.25 -1.98
CA ARG A 50 8.73 9.97 -2.91
C ARG A 50 7.30 10.03 -2.38
N ALA A 51 6.77 8.93 -1.86
CA ALA A 51 5.44 8.88 -1.24
C ALA A 51 5.36 9.88 -0.08
N ARG A 52 6.35 9.90 0.82
CA ARG A 52 6.45 10.87 1.92
C ARG A 52 6.43 12.32 1.43
N LYS A 53 7.22 12.62 0.39
CA LYS A 53 7.28 13.96 -0.22
C LYS A 53 5.92 14.37 -0.79
N ASN A 54 5.22 13.45 -1.45
CA ASN A 54 3.90 13.69 -2.01
C ASN A 54 2.85 13.88 -0.91
N LEU A 55 2.85 13.05 0.13
CA LEU A 55 1.96 13.20 1.28
C LEU A 55 2.14 14.54 1.99
N ARG A 56 3.38 15.03 2.13
CA ARG A 56 3.66 16.36 2.70
C ARG A 56 3.15 17.52 1.85
N ARG A 57 2.95 17.32 0.56
CA ARG A 57 2.44 18.32 -0.39
C ARG A 57 0.92 18.36 -0.46
N LEU A 58 0.24 17.35 0.07
CA LEU A 58 -1.21 17.35 0.13
C LEU A 58 -1.68 18.51 1.02
N PRO A 59 -2.75 19.22 0.63
CA PRO A 59 -3.31 20.28 1.45
C PRO A 59 -3.64 19.70 2.84
N LYS A 60 -3.13 20.34 3.88
CA LYS A 60 -3.48 20.00 5.27
C LYS A 60 -4.92 20.45 5.48
N ILE A 61 -5.87 19.57 5.18
CA ILE A 61 -7.28 19.84 5.44
C ILE A 61 -7.44 19.83 6.95
N GLY A 62 -7.74 21.01 7.52
CA GLY A 62 -8.10 21.15 8.92
C GLY A 62 -9.30 20.27 9.19
N CYS A 63 -9.07 19.17 9.92
CA CYS A 63 -10.14 18.29 10.32
C CYS A 63 -10.91 18.94 11.45
N ARG A 64 -12.24 18.89 11.37
CA ARG A 64 -13.09 19.35 12.48
C ARG A 64 -12.73 18.55 13.74
N PRO A 65 -12.82 19.15 14.93
CA PRO A 65 -12.66 18.41 16.18
C PRO A 65 -13.52 17.13 16.15
N GLY A 66 -12.88 15.98 16.38
CA GLY A 66 -13.55 14.66 16.35
C GLY A 66 -13.39 13.84 15.07
N PHE A 67 -12.74 14.36 14.02
CA PHE A 67 -12.51 13.59 12.79
C PHE A 67 -11.12 12.93 12.78
N ASP A 68 -11.07 11.59 12.91
CA ASP A 68 -9.84 10.80 12.84
C ASP A 68 -9.43 10.57 11.36
N GLN A 69 -8.43 11.33 10.92
CA GLN A 69 -7.86 11.23 9.58
C GLN A 69 -7.35 9.83 9.24
N ARG A 70 -6.79 9.10 10.23
CA ARG A 70 -6.28 7.74 10.00
C ARG A 70 -7.43 6.78 9.78
N MET A 71 -8.51 6.93 10.55
CA MET A 71 -9.71 6.12 10.39
C MET A 71 -10.40 6.39 9.05
N ALA A 72 -10.49 7.67 8.64
CA ALA A 72 -11.05 8.04 7.33
C ALA A 72 -10.24 7.49 6.15
N ALA A 73 -8.90 7.55 6.23
CA ALA A 73 -8.03 6.98 5.22
C ALA A 73 -8.17 5.45 5.13
N LYS A 74 -8.22 4.76 6.28
CA LYS A 74 -8.47 3.30 6.32
C LYS A 74 -9.84 2.96 5.74
N PHE A 75 -10.86 3.75 6.07
CA PHE A 75 -12.21 3.54 5.55
C PHE A 75 -12.26 3.71 4.03
N ALA A 76 -11.60 4.73 3.48
CA ALA A 76 -11.53 4.94 2.04
C ALA A 76 -10.85 3.77 1.31
N LEU A 77 -9.75 3.23 1.85
CA LEU A 77 -9.05 2.07 1.29
C LEU A 77 -9.90 0.80 1.33
N GLU A 78 -10.61 0.56 2.44
CA GLU A 78 -11.49 -0.61 2.56
C GLU A 78 -12.69 -0.50 1.60
N LEU A 79 -13.26 0.69 1.46
CA LEU A 79 -14.36 0.96 0.53
C LEU A 79 -13.94 0.70 -0.92
N GLU A 80 -12.74 1.13 -1.31
CA GLU A 80 -12.19 0.88 -2.64
C GLU A 80 -11.96 -0.62 -2.88
N ARG A 81 -11.50 -1.35 -1.86
CA ARG A 81 -11.33 -2.80 -1.90
C ARG A 81 -12.68 -3.52 -2.11
N GLU A 82 -13.72 -3.13 -1.37
CA GLU A 82 -15.07 -3.67 -1.51
C GLU A 82 -15.66 -3.40 -2.89
N VAL A 83 -15.49 -2.17 -3.41
CA VAL A 83 -15.93 -1.79 -4.77
C VAL A 83 -15.23 -2.64 -5.82
N GLN A 84 -13.93 -2.88 -5.69
CA GLN A 84 -13.18 -3.75 -6.62
C GLN A 84 -13.68 -5.20 -6.57
N VAL A 85 -13.97 -5.74 -5.38
CA VAL A 85 -14.53 -7.09 -5.23
C VAL A 85 -15.93 -7.20 -5.84
N ALA A 86 -16.79 -6.21 -5.58
CA ALA A 86 -18.14 -6.15 -6.15
C ALA A 86 -18.11 -6.02 -7.69
N ASN A 87 -17.20 -5.22 -8.23
CA ASN A 87 -17.05 -5.09 -9.68
C ASN A 87 -16.53 -6.37 -10.34
N ARG A 88 -15.66 -7.13 -9.67
CA ARG A 88 -15.21 -8.45 -10.16
C ARG A 88 -16.35 -9.48 -10.16
N SER A 89 -17.16 -9.52 -9.11
CA SER A 89 -18.29 -10.45 -9.03
C SER A 89 -19.38 -10.13 -10.07
N MET A 90 -19.63 -8.85 -10.34
CA MET A 90 -20.52 -8.38 -11.40
C MET A 90 -20.00 -8.74 -12.80
N ARG A 91 -18.69 -8.64 -13.03
CA ARG A 91 -18.07 -9.08 -14.30
C ARG A 91 -18.20 -10.59 -14.52
N ALA A 92 -18.00 -11.41 -13.48
CA ALA A 92 -18.16 -12.86 -13.57
C ALA A 92 -19.60 -13.30 -13.89
N LYS A 93 -20.61 -12.59 -13.38
CA LYS A 93 -22.02 -12.83 -13.73
C LYS A 93 -22.39 -12.42 -15.15
N LYS A 94 -21.75 -11.37 -15.69
CA LYS A 94 -21.99 -10.94 -17.08
C LYS A 94 -21.40 -11.91 -18.10
N SER A 95 -20.25 -12.53 -17.83
CA SER A 95 -19.70 -13.58 -18.70
C SER A 95 -20.57 -14.84 -18.69
N SER A 96 -21.10 -15.26 -17.53
CA SER A 96 -21.96 -16.45 -17.48
C SER A 96 -23.30 -16.29 -18.19
N ILE A 97 -23.83 -15.05 -18.30
CA ILE A 97 -25.07 -14.78 -19.04
C ILE A 97 -24.81 -14.72 -20.56
N ALA A 98 -23.64 -14.23 -20.98
CA ALA A 98 -23.24 -14.22 -22.39
C ALA A 98 -23.06 -15.63 -22.96
N ASP A 99 -22.52 -16.57 -22.17
CA ASP A 99 -22.29 -17.97 -22.59
C ASP A 99 -23.59 -18.80 -22.69
N VAL A 100 -24.65 -18.42 -21.97
CA VAL A 100 -25.98 -19.05 -22.07
C VAL A 100 -26.78 -18.52 -23.26
N SER A 101 -26.50 -17.29 -23.72
CA SER A 101 -27.19 -16.67 -24.85
C SER A 101 -26.74 -17.20 -26.22
N THR A 102 -25.57 -17.83 -26.33
CA THR A 102 -24.99 -18.35 -27.58
C THR A 102 -25.26 -19.84 -27.81
N SER A 103 -25.89 -20.52 -26.85
CA SER A 103 -26.25 -21.95 -26.93
C SER A 103 -27.72 -22.20 -27.32
N PHE A 104 -28.46 -21.15 -27.69
CA PHE A 104 -29.88 -21.19 -28.06
C PHE A 104 -30.18 -20.59 -29.45
N SER A 105 -29.22 -20.64 -30.38
CA SER A 105 -29.39 -20.26 -31.79
C SER A 105 -29.08 -21.41 -32.72
#